data_AF-A0A6A4IF87-F1
#
_entry.id   AF-A0A6A4IF87-F1
#
_cell.length_a   1.000
_cell.length_b   1.000
_cell.length_c   1.000
_cell.angle_alpha   90.00
_cell.angle_beta   90.00
_cell.angle_gamma   90.00
#
_symmetry.space_group_name_H-M   'P 1'
#
loop_
_entity.id
_entity.type
_entity.pdbx_description
1 polymer ?
#
loop_
_entity_poly.entity_id
_entity_poly.type
_entity_poly.pdbx_seq_one_letter_code
_entity_poly.pdbx_strand_id
1 'polypeptide(L)'
;MKSRTAKARRDEQWKAAYARLGQEPPPQPQADAYDGRSLAEKLAANRVAKQEEWEEKTKLANQFRALEEDEIMFLDSIREKEEAEEKARREMDSDEVKSFKEAVAARMQQSNPPPTLPSTSAAKPPAPKKDTKPPVVIKKDAKKPSLKALW
;
A
#
# COMPACT_ATOMS: atom_id res chain seq x y z
N MET A 1 40.83 -49.06 -17.74
CA MET A 1 42.16 -48.72 -17.19
C MET A 1 42.81 -47.47 -17.81
N LYS A 2 42.58 -47.14 -19.10
CA LYS A 2 43.24 -46.02 -19.80
C LYS A 2 42.76 -44.60 -19.40
N SER A 3 41.53 -44.46 -18.90
CA SER A 3 40.96 -43.14 -18.53
C SER A 3 41.56 -42.56 -17.25
N ARG A 4 41.92 -43.41 -16.28
CA ARG A 4 42.44 -42.99 -14.98
C ARG A 4 43.87 -42.43 -15.08
N THR A 5 44.70 -43.04 -15.93
CA THR A 5 46.08 -42.58 -16.20
C THR A 5 46.14 -41.31 -17.04
N ALA A 6 45.21 -41.13 -17.99
CA ALA A 6 45.09 -39.90 -18.76
C ALA A 6 44.67 -38.71 -17.88
N LYS A 7 43.76 -38.93 -16.92
CA LYS A 7 43.31 -37.90 -15.98
C LYS A 7 44.45 -37.46 -15.05
N ALA A 8 45.19 -38.42 -14.47
CA ALA A 8 46.32 -38.14 -13.60
C ALA A 8 47.41 -37.28 -14.28
N ARG A 9 47.80 -37.60 -15.52
CA ARG A 9 48.78 -36.81 -16.28
C ARG A 9 48.32 -35.38 -16.53
N ARG A 10 47.02 -35.18 -16.76
CA ARG A 10 46.43 -33.86 -16.96
C ARG A 10 46.43 -33.06 -15.65
N ASP A 11 46.11 -33.72 -14.53
CA ASP A 11 46.13 -33.11 -13.20
C ASP A 11 47.55 -32.71 -12.78
N GLU A 12 48.56 -33.53 -13.08
CA GLU A 12 49.98 -33.21 -12.83
C GLU A 12 50.43 -31.99 -13.64
N GLN A 13 50.11 -31.94 -14.93
CA GLN A 13 50.43 -30.78 -15.79
C GLN A 13 49.74 -29.51 -15.29
N TRP A 14 48.49 -29.63 -14.86
CA TRP A 14 47.73 -28.52 -14.31
C TRP A 14 48.34 -28.01 -12.99
N LYS A 15 48.65 -28.91 -12.04
CA LYS A 15 49.32 -28.54 -10.78
C LYS A 15 50.68 -27.90 -11.02
N ALA A 16 51.47 -28.42 -11.97
CA ALA A 16 52.76 -27.86 -12.34
C ALA A 16 52.65 -26.44 -12.93
N ALA A 17 51.61 -26.18 -13.73
CA ALA A 17 51.35 -24.85 -14.29
C ALA A 17 51.03 -23.81 -13.19
N TYR A 18 50.25 -24.19 -12.18
CA TYR A 18 49.92 -23.33 -11.04
C TYR A 18 51.11 -23.14 -10.09
N ALA A 19 51.88 -24.21 -9.83
CA ALA A 19 53.12 -24.13 -9.07
C ALA A 19 54.14 -23.17 -9.72
N ARG A 20 54.20 -23.15 -11.05
CA ARG A 20 55.03 -22.19 -11.80
C ARG A 20 54.56 -20.73 -11.63
N LEU A 21 53.26 -20.52 -11.43
CA LEU A 21 52.67 -19.20 -11.16
C LEU A 21 52.81 -18.80 -9.68
N GLY A 22 53.33 -19.68 -8.82
CA GLY A 22 53.44 -19.44 -7.37
C GLY A 22 52.08 -19.43 -6.66
N GLN A 23 51.03 -19.94 -7.29
CA GLN A 23 49.68 -20.00 -6.75
C GLN A 23 49.28 -21.45 -6.51
N GLU A 24 48.55 -21.70 -5.42
CA GLU A 24 47.96 -23.01 -5.20
C GLU A 24 46.86 -23.24 -6.26
N PRO A 25 46.82 -24.43 -6.91
CA PRO A 25 45.72 -24.76 -7.80
C PRO A 25 44.39 -24.66 -7.05
N PRO A 26 43.40 -23.94 -7.57
CA PRO A 26 42.08 -23.86 -6.95
C PRO A 26 41.50 -25.28 -6.83
N PRO A 27 40.67 -25.54 -5.79
CA PRO A 27 40.05 -26.84 -5.58
C PRO A 27 39.33 -27.25 -6.87
N GLN A 28 39.68 -28.45 -7.37
CA GLN A 28 39.08 -28.93 -8.60
C GLN A 28 37.57 -29.03 -8.40
N PRO A 29 36.77 -28.54 -9.37
CA PRO A 29 35.33 -28.73 -9.31
C PRO A 29 35.06 -30.23 -9.23
N GLN A 30 34.35 -30.64 -8.19
CA GLN A 30 33.87 -32.00 -8.02
C GLN A 30 33.11 -32.33 -9.30
N ALA A 31 33.49 -33.43 -9.95
CA ALA A 31 32.81 -33.85 -11.16
C ALA A 31 31.34 -34.04 -10.80
N ASP A 32 30.48 -33.15 -11.29
CA ASP A 32 29.05 -33.24 -11.06
C ASP A 32 28.61 -34.65 -11.42
N ALA A 33 27.84 -35.27 -10.53
CA ALA A 33 27.24 -36.57 -10.80
C ALA A 33 26.58 -36.49 -12.19
N TYR A 34 26.85 -37.47 -13.05
CA TYR A 34 26.42 -37.45 -14.45
C TYR A 34 24.90 -37.31 -14.51
N ASP A 35 24.47 -36.06 -14.66
CA ASP A 35 23.09 -35.67 -14.80
C ASP A 35 22.69 -36.03 -16.23
N GLY A 36 21.85 -37.06 -16.38
CA GLY A 36 21.45 -37.65 -17.66
C GLY A 36 20.74 -36.70 -18.63
N ARG A 37 20.53 -35.44 -18.21
CA ARG A 37 20.11 -34.32 -19.05
C ARG A 37 21.14 -34.01 -20.13
N SER A 38 20.63 -33.69 -21.30
CA SER A 38 21.42 -33.25 -22.44
C SER A 38 22.16 -31.94 -22.14
N LEU A 39 23.26 -31.68 -22.85
CA LEU A 39 24.00 -30.41 -22.73
C LEU A 39 23.11 -29.20 -23.04
N ALA A 40 22.16 -29.34 -23.97
CA ALA A 40 21.22 -28.28 -24.33
C ALA A 40 20.30 -27.90 -23.16
N GLU A 41 19.76 -28.90 -22.45
CA GLU A 41 18.92 -28.67 -21.26
C GLU A 41 19.71 -28.01 -20.13
N LYS A 42 20.97 -28.43 -19.91
CA LYS A 42 21.85 -27.82 -18.90
C LYS A 42 22.15 -26.35 -19.22
N LEU A 43 22.44 -26.05 -20.49
CA LEU A 43 22.68 -24.67 -20.92
C LEU A 43 21.40 -23.82 -20.82
N ALA A 44 20.24 -24.38 -21.15
CA ALA A 44 18.96 -23.69 -20.99
C ALA A 44 18.69 -23.38 -19.51
N ALA A 45 18.85 -24.36 -18.62
CA ALA A 45 18.68 -24.18 -17.18
C ALA A 45 19.63 -23.11 -16.61
N ASN A 46 20.89 -23.06 -17.06
CA ASN A 46 21.84 -22.03 -16.60
C ASN A 46 21.44 -20.62 -17.06
N ARG A 47 20.90 -20.49 -18.28
CA ARG A 47 20.39 -19.21 -18.77
C ARG A 47 19.16 -18.76 -17.98
N VAL A 48 18.21 -19.66 -17.76
CA VAL A 48 17.00 -19.38 -16.99
C VAL A 48 17.36 -18.99 -15.56
N ALA A 49 18.22 -19.76 -14.89
CA ALA A 49 18.64 -19.44 -13.52
C ALA A 49 19.31 -18.05 -13.42
N LYS A 50 20.19 -17.71 -14.36
CA LYS A 50 20.80 -16.37 -14.40
C LYS A 50 19.79 -15.26 -14.66
N GLN A 51 18.80 -15.54 -15.51
CA GLN A 51 17.73 -14.59 -15.82
C GLN A 51 16.84 -14.36 -14.60
N GLU A 52 16.41 -15.42 -13.92
CA GLU A 52 15.62 -15.37 -12.69
C GLU A 52 16.36 -14.62 -11.58
N GLU A 53 17.64 -14.93 -11.35
CA GLU A 53 18.46 -14.19 -10.37
C GLU A 53 18.60 -12.70 -10.70
N TRP A 54 18.72 -12.36 -11.99
CA TRP A 54 18.81 -10.97 -12.42
C TRP A 54 17.47 -10.24 -12.24
N GLU A 55 16.36 -10.89 -12.61
CA GLU A 55 15.02 -10.37 -12.42
C GLU A 55 14.69 -10.19 -10.93
N GLU A 56 15.02 -11.14 -10.07
CA GLU A 56 14.82 -11.02 -8.62
C GLU A 56 15.58 -9.84 -8.03
N LYS A 57 16.87 -9.68 -8.41
CA LYS A 57 17.70 -8.55 -7.96
C LYS A 57 17.17 -7.21 -8.47
N THR A 58 16.64 -7.18 -9.69
CA THR A 58 16.18 -5.95 -10.35
C THR A 58 14.72 -5.62 -10.03
N LYS A 59 13.92 -6.60 -9.60
CA LYS A 59 12.48 -6.45 -9.30
C LYS A 59 12.23 -5.37 -8.27
N LEU A 60 12.99 -5.37 -7.17
CA LEU A 60 12.87 -4.35 -6.12
C LEU A 60 13.41 -2.99 -6.59
N ALA A 61 14.47 -2.99 -7.41
CA ALA A 61 15.02 -1.76 -7.98
C ALA A 61 14.01 -1.05 -8.91
N ASN A 62 13.20 -1.81 -9.65
CA ASN A 62 12.18 -1.26 -10.54
C ASN A 62 10.91 -0.78 -9.82
N GLN A 63 10.68 -1.19 -8.57
CA GLN A 63 9.49 -0.78 -7.81
C GLN A 63 9.59 0.65 -7.29
N PHE A 64 10.81 1.11 -7.00
CA PHE A 64 11.04 2.44 -6.45
C PHE A 64 11.82 3.26 -7.45
N ARG A 65 11.11 4.21 -8.07
CA ARG A 65 11.70 5.26 -8.90
C ARG A 65 11.49 6.62 -8.24
N ALA A 66 12.33 7.59 -8.59
CA ALA A 66 12.05 8.98 -8.27
C ALA A 66 10.75 9.42 -8.97
N LEU A 67 10.02 10.34 -8.34
CA LEU A 67 8.91 11.02 -9.01
C LEU A 67 9.46 11.90 -10.13
N GLU A 68 8.74 11.92 -11.24
CA GLU A 68 8.99 12.84 -12.34
C GLU A 68 8.48 14.26 -11.96
N GLU A 69 9.00 15.31 -12.61
CA GLU A 69 8.66 16.70 -12.27
C GLU A 69 7.15 16.98 -12.41
N ASP A 70 6.51 16.38 -13.42
CA ASP A 70 5.08 16.48 -13.66
C ASP A 70 4.25 15.75 -12.58
N GLU A 71 4.73 14.60 -12.09
CA GLU A 71 4.11 13.88 -10.98
C GLU A 71 4.17 14.68 -9.67
N ILE A 72 5.27 15.39 -9.41
CA ILE A 72 5.41 16.29 -8.26
C ILE A 72 4.40 17.43 -8.38
N MET A 73 4.38 18.12 -9.52
CA MET A 73 3.44 19.21 -9.78
C MET A 73 1.98 18.77 -9.67
N PHE A 74 1.67 17.55 -10.12
CA PHE A 74 0.35 16.96 -9.96
C PHE A 74 -0.03 16.80 -8.47
N LEU A 75 0.87 16.25 -7.64
CA LEU A 75 0.61 16.12 -6.20
C LEU A 75 0.44 17.48 -5.51
N ASP A 76 1.24 18.47 -5.89
CA ASP A 76 1.10 19.83 -5.38
C ASP A 76 -0.24 20.46 -5.78
N SER A 77 -0.71 20.24 -7.01
CA SER A 77 -2.02 20.71 -7.47
C SER A 77 -3.20 20.06 -6.73
N ILE A 78 -3.08 18.76 -6.35
CA ILE A 78 -4.08 18.10 -5.51
C ILE A 78 -4.11 18.76 -4.14
N ARG A 79 -2.94 18.98 -3.55
CA ARG A 79 -2.83 19.59 -2.21
C ARG A 79 -3.38 21.02 -2.22
N GLU A 80 -3.01 21.82 -3.20
CA GLU A 80 -3.51 23.19 -3.36
C GLU A 80 -5.03 23.20 -3.50
N LYS A 81 -5.60 22.25 -4.26
CA LYS A 81 -7.04 22.12 -4.42
C LYS A 81 -7.75 21.78 -3.11
N GLU A 82 -7.20 20.85 -2.32
CA GLU A 82 -7.77 20.46 -1.02
C GLU A 82 -7.71 21.64 -0.03
N GLU A 83 -6.58 22.34 0.04
CA GLU A 83 -6.41 23.52 0.88
C GLU A 83 -7.34 24.67 0.44
N ALA A 84 -7.53 24.87 -0.87
CA ALA A 84 -8.44 25.87 -1.41
C ALA A 84 -9.91 25.55 -1.08
N GLU A 85 -10.32 24.29 -1.15
CA GLU A 85 -11.68 23.86 -0.80
C GLU A 85 -11.94 24.02 0.70
N GLU A 86 -10.99 23.63 1.56
CA GLU A 86 -11.09 23.83 3.00
C GLU A 86 -11.15 25.32 3.36
N LYS A 87 -10.28 26.13 2.74
CA LYS A 87 -10.26 27.58 2.93
C LYS A 87 -11.57 28.23 2.51
N ALA A 88 -12.11 27.85 1.35
CA ALA A 88 -13.39 28.35 0.87
C ALA A 88 -14.53 28.00 1.84
N ARG A 89 -14.58 26.75 2.33
CA ARG A 89 -15.57 26.34 3.34
C ARG A 89 -15.42 27.16 4.62
N ARG A 90 -14.19 27.34 5.11
CA ARG A 90 -13.91 28.12 6.31
C ARG A 90 -14.30 29.60 6.16
N GLU A 91 -14.07 30.18 4.99
CA GLU A 91 -14.46 31.55 4.67
C GLU A 91 -15.99 31.70 4.67
N MET A 92 -16.71 30.79 4.00
CA MET A 92 -18.18 30.76 4.00
C MET A 92 -18.75 30.64 5.42
N ASP A 93 -18.26 29.68 6.21
CA ASP A 93 -18.69 29.51 7.61
C ASP A 93 -18.40 30.79 8.43
N SER A 94 -17.26 31.44 8.19
CA SER A 94 -16.90 32.67 8.89
C SER A 94 -17.84 33.82 8.55
N ASP A 95 -18.27 33.93 7.30
CA ASP A 95 -19.15 34.99 6.82
C ASP A 95 -20.60 34.78 7.27
N GLU A 96 -21.06 33.53 7.31
CA GLU A 96 -22.35 33.17 7.93
C GLU A 96 -22.37 33.55 9.43
N VAL A 97 -21.30 33.25 10.17
CA VAL A 97 -21.21 33.61 11.59
C VAL A 97 -21.13 35.12 11.79
N LYS A 98 -20.39 35.85 10.95
CA LYS A 98 -20.31 37.32 11.00
C LYS A 98 -21.68 37.94 10.73
N SER A 99 -22.35 37.55 9.65
CA SER A 99 -23.67 38.08 9.29
C SER A 99 -24.73 37.79 10.37
N PHE A 100 -24.70 36.60 10.99
CA PHE A 100 -25.56 36.30 12.13
C PHE A 100 -25.30 37.23 13.33
N LYS A 101 -24.03 37.44 13.69
CA LYS A 101 -23.65 38.35 14.78
C LYS A 101 -24.12 39.79 14.50
N GLU A 102 -23.97 40.27 13.28
CA GLU A 102 -24.44 41.58 12.85
C GLU A 102 -25.97 41.68 12.91
N ALA A 103 -26.71 40.68 12.41
CA ALA A 103 -28.16 40.65 12.47
C ALA A 103 -28.70 40.61 13.91
N VAL A 104 -28.06 39.84 14.79
CA VAL A 104 -28.39 39.82 16.23
C VAL A 104 -28.11 41.17 16.86
N ALA A 105 -26.95 41.78 16.60
CA ALA A 105 -26.62 43.10 17.12
C ALA A 105 -27.61 44.17 16.63
N ALA A 106 -27.96 44.17 15.33
CA ALA A 106 -28.96 45.06 14.75
C ALA A 106 -30.34 44.86 15.39
N ARG A 107 -30.75 43.60 15.61
CA ARG A 107 -32.00 43.28 16.32
C ARG A 107 -31.98 43.73 17.78
N MET A 108 -30.84 43.65 18.47
CA MET A 108 -30.73 44.14 19.84
C MET A 108 -30.76 45.67 19.91
N GLN A 109 -30.22 46.35 18.90
CA GLN A 109 -30.28 47.81 18.75
C GLN A 109 -31.69 48.28 18.35
N GLN A 110 -32.40 47.50 17.54
CA GLN A 110 -33.80 47.70 17.22
C GLN A 110 -34.68 47.11 18.33
N SER A 111 -34.88 47.84 19.42
CA SER A 111 -35.79 47.44 20.50
C SER A 111 -37.22 47.22 20.00
N ASN A 112 -37.55 46.00 19.57
CA ASN A 112 -38.90 45.58 19.18
C ASN A 112 -39.16 44.19 19.79
N PRO A 113 -40.22 44.00 20.60
CA PRO A 113 -40.44 42.75 21.33
C PRO A 113 -40.77 41.59 20.37
N PRO A 114 -40.36 40.34 20.70
CA PRO A 114 -40.56 39.19 19.82
C PRO A 114 -42.03 38.71 19.78
N PRO A 115 -42.50 38.11 18.67
CA PRO A 115 -43.69 37.27 18.70
C PRO A 115 -43.39 36.04 19.57
N THR A 116 -44.22 35.83 20.58
CA THR A 116 -44.12 34.69 21.51
C THR A 116 -44.39 33.38 20.78
N LEU A 117 -43.40 32.49 20.71
CA LEU A 117 -43.63 31.09 20.37
C LEU A 117 -44.40 30.43 21.54
N PRO A 118 -45.50 29.70 21.30
CA PRO A 118 -46.24 29.05 22.38
C PRO A 118 -45.44 27.88 22.95
N SER A 119 -44.88 28.10 24.13
CA SER A 119 -44.34 27.05 25.01
C SER A 119 -45.51 26.25 25.58
N THR A 120 -45.88 25.14 24.94
CA THR A 120 -46.80 24.16 25.55
C THR A 120 -46.01 23.24 26.46
N SER A 121 -45.95 23.58 27.74
CA SER A 121 -45.51 22.69 28.81
C SER A 121 -46.63 22.45 29.81
N ALA A 122 -46.85 21.16 30.10
CA ALA A 122 -47.57 20.55 31.22
C ALA A 122 -49.02 20.09 30.99
N ALA A 123 -49.20 18.78 30.80
CA ALA A 123 -50.18 17.98 31.54
C ALA A 123 -49.82 16.47 31.49
N LYS A 124 -49.53 15.89 32.65
CA LYS A 124 -49.69 14.46 33.01
C LYS A 124 -51.05 14.37 33.76
N PRO A 125 -51.85 13.27 33.86
CA PRO A 125 -51.57 11.81 33.75
C PRO A 125 -52.73 11.04 32.98
N PRO A 126 -53.07 9.73 33.15
CA PRO A 126 -52.38 8.53 33.69
C PRO A 126 -52.31 7.33 32.69
N ALA A 127 -51.46 6.33 32.97
CA ALA A 127 -51.54 4.98 32.37
C ALA A 127 -52.51 4.09 33.19
N PRO A 128 -52.89 2.84 32.84
CA PRO A 128 -52.51 1.99 31.68
C PRO A 128 -53.69 1.21 31.03
N LYS A 129 -53.57 0.81 29.76
CA LYS A 129 -54.15 -0.47 29.28
C LYS A 129 -53.19 -1.16 28.32
N LYS A 130 -52.83 -2.39 28.72
CA LYS A 130 -52.08 -3.38 27.95
C LYS A 130 -52.94 -3.81 26.77
N ASP A 131 -52.35 -3.86 25.57
CA ASP A 131 -52.63 -4.92 24.60
C ASP A 131 -51.42 -5.04 23.65
N THR A 132 -50.67 -6.11 23.86
CA THR A 132 -49.50 -6.54 23.09
C THR A 132 -49.93 -7.29 21.83
N LYS A 133 -49.60 -6.76 20.65
CA LYS A 133 -49.29 -7.55 19.44
C LYS A 133 -48.16 -6.86 18.66
N PRO A 134 -47.08 -7.57 18.30
CA PRO A 134 -45.91 -6.95 17.67
C PRO A 134 -46.02 -6.94 16.14
N PRO A 135 -45.48 -5.92 15.44
CA PRO A 135 -44.97 -6.10 14.09
C PRO A 135 -43.44 -6.16 14.12
N VAL A 136 -42.95 -7.35 13.78
CA VAL A 136 -41.69 -7.70 13.12
C VAL A 136 -40.72 -6.54 12.85
N VAL A 137 -39.60 -6.53 13.58
CA VAL A 137 -38.40 -5.75 13.22
C VAL A 137 -37.60 -6.56 12.20
N ILE A 138 -37.61 -6.13 10.94
CA ILE A 138 -36.65 -6.60 9.94
C ILE A 138 -35.29 -6.00 10.32
N LYS A 139 -34.44 -6.78 10.98
CA LYS A 139 -33.02 -6.48 11.13
C LYS A 139 -32.38 -6.68 9.75
N LYS A 140 -32.11 -5.58 9.05
CA LYS A 140 -31.25 -5.60 7.87
C LYS A 140 -29.81 -5.49 8.37
N ASP A 141 -29.14 -6.64 8.45
CA ASP A 141 -27.72 -6.73 8.76
C ASP A 141 -26.91 -5.92 7.76
N ALA A 142 -26.38 -4.77 8.20
CA ALA A 142 -25.37 -4.02 7.46
C ALA A 142 -24.02 -4.73 7.64
N LYS A 143 -23.75 -5.71 6.78
CA LYS A 143 -22.42 -6.33 6.66
C LYS A 143 -21.46 -5.32 6.04
N LYS A 144 -20.68 -4.64 6.89
CA LYS A 144 -19.52 -3.86 6.46
C LYS A 144 -18.51 -4.80 5.80
N PRO A 145 -18.06 -4.58 4.54
CA PRO A 145 -16.94 -5.34 4.02
C PRO A 145 -15.67 -4.88 4.72
N SER A 146 -15.09 -5.78 5.50
CA SER A 146 -13.77 -5.64 6.11
C SER A 146 -12.71 -5.70 5.02
N LEU A 147 -12.23 -4.54 4.56
CA LEU A 147 -10.99 -4.43 3.82
C LEU A 147 -9.82 -4.60 4.81
N LYS A 148 -9.50 -5.85 5.12
CA LYS A 148 -8.23 -6.20 5.76
C LYS A 148 -7.35 -6.88 4.71
N ALA A 149 -6.35 -6.12 4.31
CA ALA A 149 -5.00 -6.56 4.00
C ALA A 149 -4.90 -7.80 3.09
N LEU A 150 -4.84 -7.52 1.78
CA LEU A 150 -4.09 -8.33 0.84
C LEU A 150 -2.74 -7.63 0.63
N TRP A 151 -1.76 -7.99 1.44
CA TRP A 151 -0.32 -7.79 1.23
C TRP A 151 0.41 -8.93 1.90
#